data_AF-A0A5K0V1L6-F1
#
_entry.id   AF-A0A5K0V1L6-F1
#
_cell.length_a   1.000
_cell.length_b   1.000
_cell.length_c   1.000
_cell.angle_alpha   90.00
_cell.angle_beta   90.00
_cell.angle_gamma   90.00
#
_symmetry.space_group_name_H-M   'P 1'
#
loop_
_entity.id
_entity.type
_entity.pdbx_description
1 polymer ?
#
loop_
_entity_poly.entity_id
_entity_poly.type
_entity_poly.pdbx_seq_one_letter_code
_entity_poly.pdbx_strand_id
1 'polypeptide(L)' 'ILSMETFSPVIKPATIRIVLTIALSRNWDIRQLDVKNAFLHGELQETVYVEQLQGFEDPTKPDH' A
#
# COMPACT_ATOMS: atom_id res chain seq x y z
N ILE A 1 8.93 -13.83 -6.78
CA ILE A 1 8.32 -14.21 -5.47
C ILE A 1 8.97 -13.34 -4.40
N LEU A 2 8.17 -12.57 -3.64
CA LEU A 2 8.52 -11.59 -2.59
C LEU A 2 8.82 -10.13 -3.02
N SER A 3 8.01 -9.52 -3.89
CA SER A 3 7.72 -8.09 -3.70
C SER A 3 6.47 -8.04 -2.86
N MET A 4 6.55 -7.51 -1.64
CA MET A 4 5.42 -7.29 -0.74
C MET A 4 4.24 -6.77 -1.57
N GLU A 5 3.19 -7.57 -1.68
CA GLU A 5 1.89 -7.06 -2.09
C GLU A 5 1.58 -5.93 -1.12
N THR A 6 1.77 -4.69 -1.59
CA THR A 6 1.44 -3.49 -0.84
C THR A 6 -0.07 -3.39 -0.89
N PHE A 7 -0.72 -4.28 -0.14
CA PHE A 7 -2.12 -4.16 0.15
C PHE A 7 -2.24 -2.92 1.03
N SER A 8 -2.62 -1.81 0.39
CA SER A 8 -3.18 -0.68 1.12
C SER A 8 -4.32 -1.26 1.97
N PRO A 9 -4.23 -1.22 3.31
CA PRO A 9 -5.21 -1.88 4.15
C PRO A 9 -6.56 -1.18 3.93
N VAL A 10 -7.47 -1.84 3.23
CA VAL A 10 -8.85 -1.36 3.10
C VAL A 10 -9.57 -1.67 4.41
N ILE A 11 -9.44 -0.76 5.38
CA ILE A 11 -10.11 -0.89 6.67
C ILE A 11 -11.61 -0.73 6.45
N LYS A 12 -12.39 -1.72 6.87
CA LYS A 12 -13.86 -1.65 6.81
C LYS A 12 -14.37 -0.62 7.82
N PRO A 13 -15.36 0.24 7.48
CA PRO A 13 -15.91 1.22 8.42
C PRO A 13 -16.46 0.61 9.72
N ALA A 14 -16.96 -0.64 9.67
CA ALA A 14 -17.42 -1.36 10.85
C ALA A 14 -16.30 -1.58 11.87
N THR A 15 -15.09 -1.91 11.40
CA THR A 15 -13.91 -2.09 12.25
C THR A 15 -13.51 -0.79 12.95
N ILE A 16 -13.54 0.33 12.21
CA ILE A 16 -13.27 1.67 12.77
C ILE A 16 -14.25 1.97 13.92
N ARG A 17 -15.55 1.75 13.68
CA ARG A 17 -16.59 1.97 14.70
C ARG A 17 -16.37 1.13 15.96
N ILE A 18 -16.04 -0.15 15.82
CA ILE A 18 -15.78 -1.04 16.96
C ILE A 18 -14.60 -0.52 17.79
N VAL A 19 -13.48 -0.17 17.15
CA VAL A 19 -12.29 0.35 17.83
C VAL A 19 -12.60 1.66 18.57
N LEU A 20 -13.32 2.59 17.93
CA LEU A 20 -13.73 3.85 18.56
C LEU A 20 -14.65 3.62 19.76
N THR A 21 -15.62 2.70 19.67
CA THR A 21 -16.50 2.34 20.79
C THR A 21 -15.71 1.81 21.97
N ILE A 22 -14.73 0.94 21.72
CA ILE A 22 -13.85 0.40 22.78
C ILE A 22 -13.06 1.54 23.43
N ALA A 23 -12.43 2.42 22.64
CA ALA A 23 -11.65 3.54 23.15
C ALA A 23 -12.49 4.47 24.02
N LEU A 24 -13.70 4.83 23.57
CA LEU A 24 -14.63 5.66 24.34
C LEU A 24 -15.07 4.98 25.64
N SER A 25 -15.41 3.68 25.60
CA SER A 25 -15.81 2.92 26.80
C SER A 25 -14.72 2.80 27.86
N ARG A 26 -13.46 2.98 27.45
CA ARG A 26 -12.28 2.90 28.33
C ARG A 26 -11.67 4.25 28.64
N ASN A 27 -12.34 5.35 28.24
CA ASN A 27 -11.81 6.72 28.36
C ASN A 27 -10.39 6.87 27.81
N TRP A 28 -10.10 6.21 26.69
CA TRP A 28 -8.81 6.35 26.02
C TRP A 28 -8.77 7.63 25.18
N ASP A 29 -7.65 8.35 25.26
CA ASP A 29 -7.40 9.48 24.38
C ASP A 29 -7.23 9.01 22.94
N ILE A 30 -8.07 9.56 22.04
CA ILE A 30 -8.04 9.25 20.62
C ILE A 30 -7.26 10.35 19.91
N ARG A 31 -6.22 9.96 19.19
CA ARG A 31 -5.44 10.87 18.31
C ARG A 31 -5.48 10.35 16.89
N GLN A 32 -5.80 11.22 15.94
CA GLN A 32 -5.75 10.90 14.52
C GLN A 32 -4.32 11.12 14.01
N LEU A 33 -3.76 10.11 13.33
CA LEU A 33 -2.51 10.23 12.61
C LEU A 33 -2.83 10.41 11.12
N ASP A 34 -2.56 11.60 10.58
CA ASP A 34 -2.60 11.82 9.13
C ASP A 34 -1.27 11.37 8.53
N VAL A 35 -1.23 10.14 8.02
CA VAL A 35 -0.08 9.64 7.26
C VAL A 35 -0.30 9.99 5.80
N LYS A 36 0.30 11.10 5.36
CA LYS A 36 0.55 11.27 3.93
C LYS A 36 1.56 10.20 3.54
N ASN A 37 1.16 9.26 2.69
CA ASN A 37 2.09 8.32 2.08
C ASN A 37 3.23 9.14 1.45
N ALA A 38 4.40 9.11 2.09
CA ALA A 38 5.60 9.69 1.53
C ALA A 38 6.05 8.74 0.42
N PHE A 39 5.52 8.96 -0.78
CA PHE A 39 6.22 8.51 -1.97
C PHE A 39 7.59 9.19 -1.91
N LEU A 40 8.62 8.40 -1.58
CA LEU A 40 9.99 8.86 -1.67
C LEU A 40 10.21 9.30 -3.12
N HIS A 41 10.25 10.61 -3.37
CA HIS A 41 10.79 11.20 -4.60
C HIS A 41 12.33 11.12 -4.55
N GLY A 42 12.87 9.97 -4.19
CA GLY A 42 14.28 9.67 -4.38
C GLY A 42 14.46 9.18 -5.81
N GLU A 43 15.49 9.64 -6.50
CA GLU A 43 15.91 8.96 -7.71
C GLU A 43 16.29 7.52 -7.35
N LEU A 44 15.57 6.58 -7.94
CA LEU A 44 15.83 5.17 -7.75
C LEU A 44 17.13 4.84 -8.53
N GLN A 45 18.24 4.72 -7.80
CA GLN A 45 19.55 4.39 -8.41
C GLN A 45 19.64 2.94 -8.88
N GLU A 46 18.67 2.10 -8.52
CA GLU A 46 18.58 0.71 -8.93
C GLU A 46 17.77 0.58 -10.23
N THR A 47 18.27 -0.26 -11.14
CA THR A 47 17.51 -0.66 -12.34
C THR A 47 16.42 -1.64 -11.90
N VAL A 48 15.17 -1.21 -12.02
CA VAL A 48 14.01 -2.07 -11.78
C VAL A 48 13.70 -2.83 -13.06
N TYR A 49 13.73 -4.15 -12.98
CA TYR A 49 13.23 -5.02 -14.03
C TYR A 49 11.76 -5.31 -13.74
N VAL A 50 10.90 -5.07 -14.73
CA VAL A 50 9.48 -5.42 -14.70
C VAL A 50 9.24 -6.42 -15.82
N GLU A 51 8.59 -7.53 -15.50
CA GLU A 51 8.12 -8.47 -16.51
C GLU A 51 7.02 -7.79 -17.33
N GLN A 52 7.06 -7.98 -18.65
CA GLN A 52 6.05 -7.43 -19.54
C GLN A 52 4.67 -7.97 -19.18
N LEU A 53 3.69 -7.07 -19.17
CA LEU A 53 2.30 -7.46 -18.93
C LEU A 53 1.80 -8.30 -20.08
N GLN A 54 1.08 -9.37 -19.75
CA GLN A 54 0.43 -10.22 -20.74
C GLN A 54 -0.45 -9.38 -21.67
N GLY A 55 -0.16 -9.42 -22.98
CA GLY A 55 -0.84 -8.61 -24.00
C GLY A 55 -0.19 -7.26 -24.35
N PHE A 56 0.92 -6.89 -23.68
CA PHE A 56 1.78 -5.75 -24.03
C PHE A 56 3.20 -6.19 -24.40
N GLU A 57 3.39 -7.49 -24.62
CA GLU A 57 4.66 -8.08 -25.02
C GLU A 57 5.14 -7.46 -26.34
N ASP A 58 6.36 -6.91 -26.33
CA ASP A 58 7.03 -6.41 -27.51
C ASP A 58 7.35 -7.60 -28.43
N PRO A 59 6.81 -7.65 -29.66
CA PRO A 59 7.06 -8.76 -30.59
C PRO A 59 8.53 -8.96 -30.95
N THR A 60 9.35 -7.92 -30.77
CA THR A 60 10.79 -7.95 -31.05
C THR A 60 11.64 -8.27 -29.82
N LYS A 61 11.05 -8.20 -28.61
CA LYS A 61 11.71 -8.45 -27.34
C LYS A 61 10.73 -9.07 -26.31
N PRO A 62 10.22 -10.28 -26.58
CA PRO A 62 9.17 -10.88 -25.74
C PRO A 62 9.64 -11.22 -24.33
N ASP A 63 10.95 -11.46 -24.14
CA ASP A 63 11.54 -11.94 -22.87
C ASP A 63 12.23 -10.83 -22.04
N HIS A 64 11.98 -9.54 -22.33
CA HIS A 64 12.69 -8.42 -21.72
C HIS A 64 11.95 -7.77 -20.55
#